data_AF-A0A127MER5-F1
#
_entry.id   AF-A0A127MER5-F1
#
_cell.length_a   1.000
_cell.length_b   1.000
_cell.length_c   1.000
_cell.angle_alpha   90.00
_cell.angle_beta   90.00
_cell.angle_gamma   90.00
#
_symmetry.space_group_name_H-M   'P 1'
#
loop_
_entity.id
_entity.type
_entity.pdbx_description
1 polymer ?
#
loop_
_entity_poly.entity_id
_entity_poly.type
_entity_poly.pdbx_seq_one_letter_code
_entity_poly.pdbx_strand_id
1 'polypeptide(L)'
;MNSFTNFENFLTGTAVIAVILFVLREIIEAVKKWKSDQRKLSALKKILSREIELNFTSLASLEDALTQASKQLKSKPRGEFRVVSEPSGKETWQTWKNNGERDRGGMLRRTHKAASDKTLLTIAEISPKLLRPLEEYIDSTSEIEHLRSSLIDYAHPEASDQNLFPGFTDWALDQLESIRNQQKQLFILCAGKELSKGRLR
;
A
#
# COMPACT_ATOMS: atom_id res chain seq x y z
N MET A 1 -72.40 13.66 18.49
CA MET A 1 -71.36 12.75 19.03
C MET A 1 -70.73 11.84 17.98
N ASN A 2 -71.49 11.23 17.05
CA ASN A 2 -70.93 10.34 16.02
C ASN A 2 -69.96 10.99 15.00
N SER A 3 -69.99 12.32 14.80
CA SER A 3 -69.07 12.97 13.86
C SER A 3 -67.67 13.20 14.43
N PHE A 4 -67.53 13.30 15.76
CA PHE A 4 -66.25 13.52 16.43
C PHE A 4 -65.41 12.23 16.48
N THR A 5 -66.04 11.09 16.77
CA THR A 5 -65.39 9.77 16.78
C THR A 5 -64.92 9.33 15.39
N ASN A 6 -65.66 9.66 14.33
CA ASN A 6 -65.22 9.40 12.95
C ASN A 6 -64.01 10.26 12.56
N PHE A 7 -63.92 11.49 13.06
CA PHE A 7 -62.78 12.39 12.81
C PHE A 7 -61.51 11.92 13.55
N GLU A 8 -61.62 11.49 14.81
CA GLU A 8 -60.49 10.91 15.56
C GLU A 8 -59.98 9.60 14.95
N ASN A 9 -60.89 8.73 14.47
CA ASN A 9 -60.51 7.50 13.77
C ASN A 9 -59.80 7.79 12.43
N PHE A 10 -60.21 8.85 11.71
CA PHE A 10 -59.55 9.27 10.48
C PHE A 10 -58.16 9.85 10.73
N LEU A 11 -58.01 10.69 11.77
CA LEU A 11 -56.71 11.22 12.20
C LEU A 11 -55.76 10.10 12.67
N THR A 12 -56.28 9.13 13.41
CA THR A 12 -55.48 7.97 13.86
C THR A 12 -55.05 7.11 12.68
N GLY A 13 -55.94 6.84 11.71
CA GLY A 13 -55.61 6.08 10.50
C GLY A 13 -54.55 6.76 9.63
N THR A 14 -54.67 8.09 9.43
CA THR A 14 -53.69 8.86 8.65
C THR A 14 -52.32 8.95 9.32
N ALA A 15 -52.28 9.09 10.66
CA ALA A 15 -51.03 9.06 11.41
C ALA A 15 -50.29 7.72 11.28
N VAL A 16 -51.01 6.61 11.36
CA VAL A 16 -50.43 5.26 11.17
C VAL A 16 -49.86 5.10 9.76
N ILE A 17 -50.59 5.54 8.73
CA ILE A 17 -50.11 5.51 7.35
C ILE A 17 -48.85 6.37 7.19
N ALA A 18 -48.81 7.56 7.76
CA ALA A 18 -47.64 8.44 7.70
C ALA A 18 -46.40 7.79 8.35
N VAL A 19 -46.56 7.15 9.51
CA VAL A 19 -45.47 6.42 10.18
C VAL A 19 -44.99 5.26 9.32
N ILE A 20 -45.89 4.47 8.74
CA ILE A 20 -45.52 3.36 7.85
C ILE A 20 -44.74 3.87 6.63
N LEU A 21 -45.21 4.95 5.98
CA LEU A 21 -44.53 5.54 4.84
C LEU A 21 -43.14 6.09 5.21
N PHE A 22 -43.01 6.70 6.39
CA PHE A 22 -41.73 7.18 6.89
C PHE A 22 -40.74 6.03 7.10
N VAL A 23 -41.17 4.94 7.75
CA VAL A 23 -40.34 3.75 7.96
C VAL A 23 -39.94 3.10 6.64
N LEU A 24 -40.87 2.94 5.69
CA LEU A 24 -40.57 2.39 4.37
C LEU A 24 -39.56 3.24 3.62
N ARG A 25 -39.69 4.57 3.70
CA ARG A 25 -38.74 5.51 3.09
C ARG A 25 -37.34 5.36 3.71
N GLU A 26 -37.24 5.32 5.03
CA GLU A 26 -35.97 5.17 5.74
C GLU A 26 -35.27 3.86 5.35
N ILE A 27 -36.02 2.75 5.23
CA ILE A 27 -35.49 1.47 4.76
C ILE A 27 -34.95 1.59 3.33
N ILE A 28 -35.68 2.24 2.42
CA ILE A 28 -35.24 2.45 1.04
C ILE A 28 -33.96 3.31 1.00
N GLU A 29 -33.89 4.37 1.81
CA GLU A 29 -32.71 5.23 1.91
C GLU A 29 -31.50 4.46 2.47
N ALA A 30 -31.69 3.65 3.52
CA ALA A 30 -30.66 2.78 4.08
C ALA A 30 -30.14 1.76 3.06
N VAL A 31 -31.02 1.11 2.29
CA VAL A 31 -30.63 0.16 1.24
C VAL A 31 -29.86 0.86 0.12
N LYS A 32 -30.30 2.06 -0.30
CA LYS A 32 -29.59 2.86 -1.30
C LYS A 32 -28.20 3.25 -0.81
N LYS A 33 -28.06 3.67 0.45
CA LYS A 33 -26.78 4.01 1.08
C LYS A 33 -25.86 2.79 1.12
N TRP A 34 -26.34 1.65 1.62
CA TRP A 34 -25.57 0.41 1.66
C TRP A 34 -25.04 -0.02 0.29
N LYS A 35 -25.89 0.00 -0.75
CA LYS A 35 -25.44 -0.30 -2.12
C LYS A 35 -24.40 0.70 -2.64
N SER A 36 -24.52 1.97 -2.27
CA SER A 36 -23.53 3.00 -2.61
C SER A 36 -22.18 2.70 -1.96
N ASP A 37 -22.18 2.37 -0.67
CA ASP A 37 -20.99 2.09 0.10
C ASP A 37 -20.29 0.81 -0.40
N GLN A 38 -21.03 -0.22 -0.78
CA GLN A 38 -20.47 -1.42 -1.41
C GLN A 38 -19.76 -1.12 -2.74
N ARG A 39 -20.35 -0.25 -3.59
CA ARG A 39 -19.70 0.17 -4.85
C ARG A 39 -18.44 0.98 -4.60
N LYS A 40 -18.48 1.91 -3.64
CA LYS A 40 -17.31 2.69 -3.22
C LYS A 40 -16.21 1.78 -2.70
N LEU A 41 -16.55 0.86 -1.80
CA LEU A 41 -15.60 -0.10 -1.24
C LEU A 41 -14.93 -0.95 -2.31
N SER A 42 -15.70 -1.44 -3.29
CA SER A 42 -15.16 -2.18 -4.42
C SER A 42 -14.17 -1.35 -5.26
N ALA A 43 -14.50 -0.09 -5.54
CA ALA A 43 -13.61 0.83 -6.24
C ALA A 43 -12.30 1.09 -5.45
N LEU A 44 -12.41 1.33 -4.14
CA LEU A 44 -11.26 1.56 -3.26
C LEU A 44 -10.34 0.34 -3.21
N LYS A 45 -10.90 -0.86 -3.02
CA LYS A 45 -10.15 -2.12 -3.06
C LYS A 45 -9.39 -2.29 -4.37
N LYS A 46 -10.01 -1.96 -5.50
CA LYS A 46 -9.36 -2.05 -6.82
C LYS A 46 -8.20 -1.07 -6.97
N ILE A 47 -8.32 0.14 -6.44
CA ILE A 47 -7.24 1.14 -6.46
C ILE A 47 -6.10 0.68 -5.55
N LEU A 48 -6.40 0.26 -4.32
CA LEU A 48 -5.41 -0.26 -3.38
C LEU A 48 -4.66 -1.48 -3.92
N SER A 49 -5.37 -2.47 -4.47
CA SER A 49 -4.73 -3.64 -5.09
C SER A 49 -3.69 -3.26 -6.15
N ARG A 50 -3.95 -2.22 -6.95
CA ARG A 50 -3.00 -1.75 -7.96
C ARG A 50 -1.76 -1.10 -7.34
N GLU A 51 -1.95 -0.30 -6.29
CA GLU A 51 -0.83 0.31 -5.57
C GLU A 51 0.03 -0.75 -4.88
N ILE A 52 -0.61 -1.74 -4.24
CA ILE A 52 0.08 -2.87 -3.61
C ILE A 52 0.89 -3.66 -4.66
N GLU A 53 0.32 -3.94 -5.84
CA GLU A 53 1.05 -4.59 -6.94
C GLU A 53 2.28 -3.80 -7.39
N LEU A 54 2.20 -2.46 -7.42
CA LEU A 54 3.34 -1.59 -7.76
C LEU A 54 4.41 -1.66 -6.67
N ASN A 55 4.01 -1.53 -5.41
CA ASN A 55 4.92 -1.56 -4.27
C ASN A 55 5.55 -2.95 -4.05
N PHE A 56 4.88 -4.02 -4.44
CA PHE A 56 5.47 -5.36 -4.47
C PHE A 56 6.62 -5.46 -5.46
N THR A 57 6.50 -4.82 -6.64
CA THR A 57 7.60 -4.71 -7.59
C THR A 57 8.72 -3.82 -7.05
N SER A 58 8.39 -2.74 -6.33
CA SER A 58 9.39 -1.87 -5.70
C SER A 58 10.16 -2.60 -4.61
N LEU A 59 9.48 -3.42 -3.80
CA LEU A 59 10.10 -4.29 -2.81
C LEU A 59 11.06 -5.31 -3.45
N ALA A 60 10.64 -6.00 -4.52
CA ALA A 60 11.49 -6.95 -5.23
C ALA A 60 12.73 -6.28 -5.87
N SER A 61 12.56 -5.05 -6.37
CA SER A 61 13.65 -4.23 -6.91
C SER A 61 14.65 -3.82 -5.83
N LEU A 62 14.18 -3.48 -4.63
CA LEU A 62 15.01 -3.17 -3.47
C LEU A 62 15.75 -4.41 -2.95
N GLU A 63 15.06 -5.56 -2.86
CA GLU A 63 15.65 -6.84 -2.45
C GLU A 63 16.80 -7.27 -3.36
N ASP A 64 16.63 -7.17 -4.68
CA ASP A 64 17.70 -7.47 -5.63
C ASP A 64 18.88 -6.51 -5.43
N ALA A 65 18.61 -5.20 -5.30
CA ALA A 65 19.66 -4.21 -5.05
C ALA A 65 20.45 -4.50 -3.77
N LEU A 66 19.77 -4.77 -2.65
CA LEU A 66 20.39 -5.13 -1.36
C LEU A 66 21.18 -6.44 -1.45
N THR A 67 20.65 -7.44 -2.15
CA THR A 67 21.32 -8.72 -2.38
C THR A 67 22.61 -8.53 -3.18
N GLN A 68 22.58 -7.72 -4.24
CA GLN A 68 23.80 -7.44 -5.02
C GLN A 68 24.79 -6.59 -4.22
N ALA A 69 24.32 -5.61 -3.45
CA ALA A 69 25.17 -4.82 -2.55
C ALA A 69 25.88 -5.72 -1.54
N SER A 70 25.15 -6.57 -0.82
CA SER A 70 25.74 -7.52 0.16
C SER A 70 26.78 -8.43 -0.50
N LYS A 71 26.49 -8.96 -1.69
CA LYS A 71 27.44 -9.80 -2.46
C LYS A 71 28.73 -9.06 -2.83
N GLN A 72 28.63 -7.85 -3.34
CA GLN A 72 29.81 -7.08 -3.75
C GLN A 72 30.62 -6.56 -2.56
N LEU A 73 29.96 -6.16 -1.48
CA LEU A 73 30.62 -5.67 -0.28
C LEU A 73 31.39 -6.78 0.47
N LYS A 74 30.95 -8.03 0.33
CA LYS A 74 31.57 -9.21 0.97
C LYS A 74 32.53 -9.97 0.05
N SER A 75 32.62 -9.63 -1.24
CA SER A 75 33.53 -10.31 -2.17
C SER A 75 35.00 -9.99 -1.86
N LYS A 76 35.91 -10.87 -2.32
CA LYS A 76 37.36 -10.70 -2.18
C LYS A 76 38.02 -10.81 -3.56
N PRO A 77 38.62 -9.73 -4.09
CA PRO A 77 38.64 -8.37 -3.53
C PRO A 77 37.24 -7.74 -3.53
N ARG A 78 37.03 -6.75 -2.66
CA ARG A 78 35.75 -6.05 -2.48
C ARG A 78 35.33 -5.41 -3.79
N GLY A 79 34.16 -5.78 -4.30
CA GLY A 79 33.58 -5.20 -5.49
C GLY A 79 32.93 -3.85 -5.21
N GLU A 80 32.55 -3.15 -6.28
CA GLU A 80 31.88 -1.86 -6.15
C GLU A 80 30.38 -1.96 -6.41
N PHE A 81 29.60 -1.30 -5.56
CA PHE A 81 28.17 -1.09 -5.72
C PHE A 81 27.91 0.41 -5.71
N ARG A 82 27.16 0.92 -6.69
CA ARG A 82 26.82 2.34 -6.80
C ARG A 82 25.35 2.50 -7.15
N VAL A 83 24.73 3.55 -6.60
CA VAL A 83 23.43 4.03 -7.07
C VAL A 83 23.65 5.27 -7.93
N VAL A 84 23.03 5.28 -9.10
CA VAL A 84 23.10 6.38 -10.08
C VAL A 84 21.72 7.00 -10.20
N SER A 85 21.65 8.29 -9.92
CA SER A 85 20.45 9.12 -10.06
C SER A 85 20.51 9.92 -11.36
N GLU A 86 19.55 9.70 -12.25
CA GLU A 86 19.40 10.50 -13.48
C GLU A 86 18.69 11.83 -13.18
N PRO A 87 18.89 12.89 -14.00
CA PRO A 87 18.12 14.13 -13.90
C PRO A 87 16.59 13.95 -13.98
N SER A 88 16.15 12.83 -14.56
CA SER A 88 14.74 12.42 -14.65
C SER A 88 14.15 11.98 -13.30
N GLY A 89 14.97 11.86 -12.24
CA GLY A 89 14.59 11.28 -10.95
C GLY A 89 14.54 9.74 -10.97
N LYS A 90 14.95 9.11 -12.07
CA LYS A 90 15.13 7.65 -12.12
C LYS A 90 16.42 7.27 -11.42
N GLU A 91 16.33 6.27 -10.57
CA GLU A 91 17.47 5.75 -9.82
C GLU A 91 17.72 4.31 -10.26
N THR A 92 18.98 4.00 -10.52
CA THR A 92 19.43 2.65 -10.89
C THR A 92 20.60 2.25 -10.02
N TRP A 93 20.66 0.98 -9.65
CA TRP A 93 21.84 0.42 -8.99
C TRP A 93 22.72 -0.28 -10.03
N GLN A 94 24.02 -0.25 -9.80
CA GLN A 94 25.02 -0.83 -10.68
C GLN A 94 26.13 -1.48 -9.86
N THR A 95 26.66 -2.58 -10.38
CA THR A 95 27.82 -3.29 -9.82
C THR A 95 28.93 -3.31 -10.85
N TRP A 96 30.17 -3.21 -10.37
CA TRP A 96 31.36 -3.16 -11.23
C TRP A 96 32.34 -4.27 -10.84
N LYS A 97 32.96 -4.86 -11.85
CA LYS A 97 34.05 -5.82 -11.69
C LYS A 97 35.36 -5.08 -11.43
N ASN A 98 36.36 -5.80 -10.93
CA ASN A 98 37.69 -5.26 -10.65
C ASN A 98 38.43 -4.75 -11.90
N ASN A 99 38.03 -5.19 -13.10
CA ASN A 99 38.57 -4.70 -14.37
C ASN A 99 37.92 -3.37 -14.84
N GLY A 100 37.02 -2.79 -14.03
CA GLY A 100 36.30 -1.57 -14.39
C GLY A 100 35.14 -1.78 -15.35
N GLU A 101 34.77 -3.02 -15.68
CA GLU A 101 33.57 -3.31 -16.48
C GLU A 101 32.32 -3.40 -15.59
N ARG A 102 31.20 -2.89 -16.10
CA ARG A 102 29.90 -3.06 -15.46
C ARG A 102 29.47 -4.53 -15.51
N ASP A 103 29.10 -5.08 -14.36
CA ASP A 103 28.64 -6.47 -14.24
C ASP A 103 27.12 -6.55 -14.38
N ARG A 104 26.40 -5.95 -13.42
CA ARG A 104 24.94 -5.95 -13.36
C ARG A 104 24.40 -4.58 -13.00
N GLY A 105 23.13 -4.37 -13.31
CA GLY A 105 22.38 -3.25 -12.77
C GLY A 105 20.88 -3.46 -12.92
N GLY A 106 20.13 -2.64 -12.20
CA GLY A 106 18.68 -2.69 -12.17
C GLY A 106 18.10 -1.34 -11.79
N MET A 107 16.80 -1.20 -11.99
CA MET A 107 16.07 -0.01 -11.52
C MET A 107 15.90 -0.11 -10.00
N LEU A 108 16.05 1.02 -9.29
CA LEU A 108 15.68 1.18 -7.89
C LEU A 108 14.35 1.93 -7.83
N ARG A 109 13.26 1.16 -7.88
CA ARG A 109 11.90 1.71 -8.01
C ARG A 109 11.49 2.46 -6.75
N ARG A 110 10.64 3.48 -6.92
CA ARG A 110 10.07 4.27 -5.83
C ARG A 110 8.84 3.60 -5.26
N THR A 111 8.52 3.90 -4.02
CA THR A 111 7.24 3.48 -3.42
C THR A 111 6.10 4.39 -3.88
N HIS A 112 4.87 3.89 -3.76
CA HIS A 112 3.63 4.57 -4.10
C HIS A 112 2.72 4.58 -2.87
N LYS A 113 2.31 5.77 -2.42
CA LYS A 113 1.40 5.94 -1.26
C LYS A 113 0.16 6.79 -1.55
N ALA A 114 0.07 7.34 -2.76
CA ALA A 114 -0.94 8.34 -3.09
C ALA A 114 -2.37 7.81 -2.98
N ALA A 115 -2.59 6.51 -3.24
CA ALA A 115 -3.89 5.90 -3.06
C ALA A 115 -4.16 5.54 -1.61
N SER A 116 -3.23 4.91 -0.90
CA SER A 116 -3.41 4.57 0.51
C SER A 116 -3.72 5.81 1.35
N ASP A 117 -2.95 6.88 1.18
CA ASP A 117 -3.11 8.12 1.97
C ASP A 117 -4.47 8.78 1.70
N LYS A 118 -4.88 8.85 0.44
CA LYS A 118 -6.16 9.48 0.05
C LYS A 118 -7.39 8.65 0.45
N THR A 119 -7.24 7.34 0.59
CA THR A 119 -8.37 6.44 0.82
C THR A 119 -8.55 6.02 2.27
N LEU A 120 -7.56 6.27 3.14
CA LEU A 120 -7.57 5.90 4.55
C LEU A 120 -8.84 6.34 5.29
N LEU A 121 -9.16 7.63 5.26
CA LEU A 121 -10.35 8.17 5.94
C LEU A 121 -11.65 7.57 5.39
N THR A 122 -11.76 7.43 4.07
CA THR A 122 -12.95 6.84 3.44
C THR A 122 -13.11 5.36 3.82
N ILE A 123 -12.01 4.63 3.97
CA ILE A 123 -12.03 3.24 4.39
C ILE A 123 -12.40 3.12 5.87
N ALA A 124 -11.92 4.03 6.73
CA ALA A 124 -12.31 4.09 8.14
C ALA A 124 -13.84 4.23 8.30
N GLU A 125 -14.47 5.05 7.45
CA GLU A 125 -15.93 5.25 7.45
C GLU A 125 -16.71 4.04 6.94
N ILE A 126 -16.26 3.42 5.84
CA ILE A 126 -17.03 2.39 5.11
C ILE A 126 -16.72 0.97 5.61
N SER A 127 -15.49 0.70 6.01
CA SER A 127 -15.02 -0.65 6.36
C SER A 127 -13.96 -0.63 7.46
N PRO A 128 -14.39 -0.63 8.73
CA PRO A 128 -13.47 -0.71 9.88
C PRO A 128 -12.54 -1.93 9.83
N LYS A 129 -12.99 -3.03 9.20
CA LYS A 129 -12.20 -4.27 9.04
C LYS A 129 -10.97 -4.11 8.15
N LEU A 130 -10.96 -3.11 7.24
CA LEU A 130 -9.82 -2.84 6.37
C LEU A 130 -8.88 -1.77 6.92
N LEU A 131 -9.28 -1.06 7.98
CA LEU A 131 -8.51 0.07 8.50
C LEU A 131 -7.14 -0.37 8.99
N ARG A 132 -7.09 -1.30 9.95
CA ARG A 132 -5.82 -1.78 10.52
C ARG A 132 -4.89 -2.40 9.47
N PRO A 133 -5.33 -3.31 8.58
CA PRO A 133 -4.47 -3.82 7.51
C PRO A 133 -3.96 -2.74 6.54
N LEU A 134 -4.72 -1.66 6.36
CA LEU A 134 -4.29 -0.52 5.54
C LEU A 134 -3.22 0.32 6.25
N GLU A 135 -3.37 0.57 7.55
CA GLU A 135 -2.34 1.25 8.37
C GLU A 135 -1.03 0.46 8.37
N GLU A 136 -1.10 -0.85 8.65
CA GLU A 136 0.07 -1.74 8.62
C GLU A 136 0.76 -1.72 7.24
N TYR A 137 -0.01 -1.62 6.15
CA TYR A 137 0.53 -1.47 4.80
C TYR A 137 1.19 -0.10 4.57
N ILE A 138 0.59 1.00 5.05
CA ILE A 138 1.16 2.35 4.94
C ILE A 138 2.52 2.41 5.67
N ASP A 139 2.58 1.85 6.87
CA ASP A 139 3.80 1.74 7.65
C ASP A 139 4.84 0.89 6.91
N SER A 140 4.46 -0.29 6.42
CA SER A 140 5.34 -1.15 5.63
C SER A 140 5.91 -0.44 4.39
N THR A 141 5.10 0.39 3.72
CA THR A 141 5.52 1.14 2.54
C THR A 141 6.47 2.28 2.93
N SER A 142 6.32 2.84 4.12
CA SER A 142 7.27 3.81 4.68
C SER A 142 8.61 3.19 5.01
N GLU A 143 8.61 1.99 5.57
CA GLU A 143 9.84 1.23 5.81
C GLU A 143 10.58 0.91 4.50
N ILE A 144 9.87 0.53 3.42
CA ILE A 144 10.52 0.33 2.12
C ILE A 144 11.23 1.60 1.64
N GLU A 145 10.57 2.76 1.75
CA GLU A 145 11.18 4.02 1.34
C GLU A 145 12.39 4.37 2.22
N HIS A 146 12.30 4.13 3.53
CA HIS A 146 13.41 4.35 4.46
C HIS A 146 14.62 3.45 4.15
N LEU A 147 14.40 2.15 3.93
CA LEU A 147 15.45 1.20 3.52
C LEU A 147 16.07 1.59 2.17
N ARG A 148 15.24 2.05 1.24
CA ARG A 148 15.69 2.54 -0.07
C ARG A 148 16.56 3.80 0.06
N SER A 149 16.13 4.80 0.81
CA SER A 149 16.92 6.01 1.08
C SER A 149 18.24 5.66 1.76
N SER A 150 18.21 4.80 2.78
CA SER A 150 19.43 4.32 3.46
C SER A 150 20.40 3.64 2.49
N LEU A 151 19.90 2.80 1.58
CA LEU A 151 20.72 2.17 0.55
C LEU A 151 21.41 3.19 -0.37
N ILE A 152 20.70 4.25 -0.76
CA ILE A 152 21.25 5.33 -1.59
C ILE A 152 22.36 6.06 -0.83
N ASP A 153 22.10 6.41 0.43
CA ASP A 153 23.03 7.14 1.28
C ASP A 153 24.31 6.33 1.51
N TYR A 154 24.20 5.05 1.87
CA TYR A 154 25.37 4.18 2.04
C TYR A 154 26.13 3.90 0.74
N ALA A 155 25.44 3.90 -0.41
CA ALA A 155 26.06 3.73 -1.72
C ALA A 155 26.74 5.01 -2.24
N HIS A 156 26.62 6.13 -1.52
CA HIS A 156 27.25 7.39 -1.91
C HIS A 156 28.78 7.33 -1.65
N PRO A 157 29.64 7.77 -2.60
CA PRO A 157 31.09 7.72 -2.44
C PRO A 157 31.63 8.49 -1.23
N GLU A 158 30.91 9.52 -0.80
CA GLU A 158 31.27 10.38 0.35
C GLU A 158 30.61 9.95 1.66
N ALA A 159 29.95 8.79 1.71
CA ALA A 159 29.31 8.31 2.93
C ALA A 159 30.35 8.13 4.05
N SER A 160 30.12 8.77 5.20
CA SER A 160 30.98 8.68 6.39
C SER A 160 31.08 7.26 6.94
N ASP A 161 30.05 6.45 6.73
CA ASP A 161 29.85 5.16 7.40
C ASP A 161 29.89 3.97 6.44
N GLN A 162 30.76 4.00 5.43
CA GLN A 162 30.93 2.89 4.46
C GLN A 162 31.29 1.53 5.09
N ASN A 163 31.78 1.53 6.33
CA ASN A 163 32.06 0.32 7.11
C ASN A 163 30.78 -0.33 7.67
N LEU A 164 29.71 0.44 7.87
CA LEU A 164 28.41 -0.08 8.33
C LEU A 164 27.59 -0.67 7.18
N PHE A 165 27.91 -0.33 5.93
CA PHE A 165 27.14 -0.72 4.75
C PHE A 165 26.91 -2.25 4.65
N PRO A 166 27.90 -3.14 4.87
CA PRO A 166 27.64 -4.58 4.85
C PRO A 166 26.61 -5.02 5.89
N GLY A 167 26.73 -4.51 7.13
CA GLY A 167 25.80 -4.83 8.22
C GLY A 167 24.40 -4.31 7.96
N PHE A 168 24.28 -3.11 7.37
CA PHE A 168 23.01 -2.57 6.90
C PHE A 168 22.34 -3.49 5.88
N THR A 169 23.08 -3.98 4.87
CA THR A 169 22.48 -4.81 3.82
C THR A 169 21.88 -6.11 4.36
N ASP A 170 22.53 -6.73 5.36
CA ASP A 170 22.01 -7.94 5.99
C ASP A 170 20.76 -7.65 6.83
N TRP A 171 20.85 -6.63 7.70
CA TRP A 171 19.71 -6.21 8.51
C TRP A 171 18.50 -5.83 7.66
N ALA A 172 18.71 -5.08 6.57
CA ALA A 172 17.66 -4.65 5.66
C ALA A 172 16.99 -5.85 4.97
N LEU A 173 17.75 -6.85 4.54
CA LEU A 173 17.22 -8.08 3.93
C LEU A 173 16.32 -8.84 4.91
N ASP A 174 16.70 -8.92 6.19
CA ASP A 174 15.90 -9.58 7.23
C ASP A 174 14.55 -8.88 7.45
N GLN A 175 14.47 -7.56 7.26
CA GLN A 175 13.21 -6.82 7.40
C GLN A 175 12.22 -7.08 6.23
N LEU A 176 12.71 -7.43 5.03
CA LEU A 176 11.87 -7.48 3.83
C LEU A 176 10.79 -8.56 3.89
N GLU A 177 11.01 -9.66 4.60
CA GLU A 177 10.02 -10.74 4.72
C GLU A 177 8.77 -10.28 5.48
N SER A 178 8.95 -9.56 6.59
CA SER A 178 7.85 -8.99 7.37
C SER A 178 7.04 -8.00 6.53
N ILE A 179 7.72 -7.09 5.84
CA ILE A 179 7.11 -6.10 4.94
C ILE A 179 6.31 -6.79 3.82
N ARG A 180 6.88 -7.85 3.21
CA ARG A 180 6.23 -8.62 2.15
C ARG A 180 4.92 -9.24 2.64
N ASN A 181 4.91 -9.76 3.86
CA ASN A 181 3.74 -10.40 4.45
C ASN A 181 2.62 -9.38 4.70
N GLN A 182 2.93 -8.18 5.17
CA GLN A 182 1.96 -7.09 5.34
C GLN A 182 1.30 -6.70 4.00
N GLN A 183 2.10 -6.57 2.92
CA GLN A 183 1.56 -6.31 1.57
C GLN A 183 0.62 -7.42 1.08
N LYS A 184 1.00 -8.70 1.28
CA LYS A 184 0.18 -9.85 0.92
C LYS A 184 -1.15 -9.89 1.67
N GLN A 185 -1.15 -9.59 2.97
CA GLN A 185 -2.35 -9.61 3.81
C GLN A 185 -3.39 -8.60 3.32
N LEU A 186 -3.00 -7.33 3.12
CA LEU A 186 -3.93 -6.32 2.60
C LEU A 186 -4.39 -6.69 1.18
N PHE A 187 -3.50 -7.21 0.34
CA PHE A 187 -3.86 -7.60 -1.03
C PHE A 187 -4.94 -8.68 -1.05
N ILE A 188 -4.85 -9.70 -0.19
CA ILE A 188 -5.87 -10.76 -0.09
C ILE A 188 -7.23 -10.15 0.28
N LEU A 189 -7.27 -9.19 1.21
CA LEU A 189 -8.50 -8.52 1.62
C LEU A 189 -9.11 -7.65 0.50
N CYS A 190 -8.28 -7.06 -0.34
CA CYS A 190 -8.70 -6.21 -1.46
C CYS A 190 -9.09 -7.02 -2.72
N ALA A 191 -8.25 -7.98 -3.11
CA ALA A 191 -8.36 -8.70 -4.38
C ALA A 191 -8.99 -10.11 -4.26
N GLY A 192 -9.08 -10.67 -3.05
CA GLY A 192 -9.61 -12.02 -2.82
C GLY A 192 -8.71 -13.15 -3.33
N LYS A 193 -7.44 -12.86 -3.63
CA LYS A 193 -6.46 -13.82 -4.15
C LYS A 193 -5.06 -13.50 -3.62
N GLU A 194 -4.15 -14.47 -3.70
CA GLU A 194 -2.76 -14.27 -3.32
C GLU A 194 -2.02 -13.34 -4.27
N LEU A 195 -1.10 -12.55 -3.71
CA LEU A 195 -0.20 -11.68 -4.45
C LEU A 195 1.00 -12.50 -4.97
N SER A 196 0.90 -12.95 -6.22
CA SER A 196 1.94 -13.76 -6.88
C SER A 196 2.82 -12.96 -7.85
N LYS A 197 2.33 -11.83 -8.36
CA LYS A 197 3.05 -10.99 -9.33
C LYS A 197 2.85 -9.51 -9.02
N GLY A 198 3.95 -8.77 -9.08
CA GLY A 198 3.94 -7.32 -9.05
C GLY A 198 3.59 -6.71 -10.41
N ARG A 199 3.23 -5.44 -10.40
CA ARG A 199 2.92 -4.62 -11.57
C ARG A 199 4.12 -3.72 -11.90
N LEU A 200 4.47 -3.62 -13.18
CA LEU A 200 5.61 -2.80 -13.63
C LEU A 200 5.25 -1.32 -13.81
N ARG A 201 3.96 -1.04 -14.11
CA ARG A 201 3.35 0.27 -14.40
C ARG A 201 1.88 0.27 -14.04
#